data_AF-A0A6P6TVW1-F1
#
_entry.id   AF-A0A6P6TVW1-F1
#
_cell.length_a   1.000
_cell.length_b   1.000
_cell.length_c   1.000
_cell.angle_alpha   90.00
_cell.angle_beta   90.00
_cell.angle_gamma   90.00
#
_symmetry.space_group_name_H-M   'P 1'
#
loop_
_entity.id
_entity.type
_entity.pdbx_description
1 polymer ?
#
loop_
_entity_poly.entity_id
_entity_poly.type
_entity_poly.pdbx_seq_one_letter_code
_entity_poly.pdbx_strand_id
1 'polypeptide(L)'
;MVKTCTPDHTCVMSEKIVASAKWIAGKIIDLLRAYFTIKLDLLRNELAKYGVFPTDMQLYRAKQKAQDIIDGSHGDSYSLLPKYCVMIMNTNPGSIAKIQFEMTLGSNVPSVKRMFVGLDALKKGFFDSCLPFIGFDGCHLKGPYGGVLLSAIGLDRNNGLYPIAYAIVESQNKESWMFFFEWLAAMLDDFPRDKPWTFMTDRQKGLIEAINSKVPSAVNRKCCRLNVLANECRKCTILIASVNEFQVNDCNVSYIVNINERTCDCKVWSLSGIPCKHATAVLINKRADLESYCAFSNTKEFYIKAYKEVIHPIPNVKFWPPIDVNPSKVLPQHLEEKLVAQERHGEGSKEKHQL
;
A
#
# COMPACT_ATOMS: atom_id res chain seq x y z
N MET A 1 29.05 31.19 16.22
CA MET A 1 28.73 32.12 17.33
C MET A 1 30.01 32.86 17.62
N VAL A 2 30.07 34.14 17.28
CA VAL A 2 31.25 34.98 17.57
C VAL A 2 31.25 35.22 19.07
N LYS A 3 32.31 34.82 19.76
CA LYS A 3 32.38 34.84 21.23
C LYS A 3 32.98 36.12 21.80
N THR A 4 33.57 36.97 20.95
CA THR A 4 34.15 38.27 21.35
C THR A 4 34.21 39.18 20.13
N CYS A 5 33.87 40.45 20.31
CA CYS A 5 33.93 41.49 19.27
C CYS A 5 34.96 42.53 19.71
N THR A 6 36.03 42.70 18.94
CA THR A 6 37.05 43.73 19.17
C THR A 6 36.87 44.88 18.15
N PRO A 7 37.06 46.16 18.54
CA PRO A 7 36.78 47.30 17.66
C PRO A 7 37.69 47.35 16.44
N ASP A 8 38.99 47.13 16.64
CA ASP A 8 39.97 47.03 15.56
C ASP A 8 40.12 45.57 15.15
N HIS A 9 39.72 45.26 13.92
CA HIS A 9 39.91 43.96 13.32
C HIS A 9 40.23 44.10 11.83
N THR A 10 41.18 43.31 11.36
CA THR A 10 41.60 43.24 9.94
C THR A 10 40.88 42.12 9.20
N CYS A 11 39.67 41.75 9.62
CA CYS A 11 38.95 40.68 8.94
C CYS A 11 38.52 41.14 7.55
N VAL A 12 39.22 40.62 6.54
CA VAL A 12 38.74 40.63 5.17
C VAL A 12 37.45 39.82 5.15
N MET A 13 36.31 40.42 4.78
CA MET A 13 35.12 39.66 4.45
C MET A 13 35.50 38.71 3.32
N SER A 14 35.75 37.43 3.63
CA SER A 14 35.81 36.43 2.57
C SER A 14 34.44 36.47 1.90
N GLU A 15 34.37 36.65 0.58
CA GLU A 15 33.12 36.71 -0.20
C GLU A 15 32.22 35.48 -0.02
N LYS A 16 32.71 34.45 0.65
CA LYS A 16 31.94 33.29 1.10
C LYS A 16 31.12 33.64 2.35
N ILE A 17 30.00 34.36 2.17
CA ILE A 17 28.89 34.35 3.13
C ILE A 17 28.28 32.94 3.11
N VAL A 18 28.87 32.00 3.84
CA VAL A 18 28.36 30.62 3.92
C VAL A 18 27.27 30.55 4.98
N ALA A 19 26.06 30.95 4.62
CA ALA A 19 24.91 30.67 5.46
C ALA A 19 24.79 29.16 5.70
N SER A 20 24.72 28.76 6.97
CA SER A 20 24.59 27.34 7.31
C SER A 20 23.19 26.83 6.95
N ALA A 21 23.08 25.56 6.56
CA ALA A 21 21.79 24.93 6.29
C ALA A 21 20.82 25.01 7.49
N LYS A 22 21.35 25.03 8.73
CA LYS A 22 20.54 25.21 9.95
C LYS A 22 19.92 26.61 10.02
N TRP A 23 20.69 27.64 9.69
CA TRP A 23 20.18 29.01 9.69
C TRP A 23 19.15 29.22 8.58
N ILE A 24 19.44 28.72 7.36
CA ILE A 24 18.51 28.77 6.23
C ILE A 24 17.20 28.04 6.58
N ALA A 25 17.27 26.84 7.16
CA ALA A 25 16.11 26.07 7.60
C ALA A 25 15.20 26.91 8.53
N GLY A 26 15.79 27.61 9.50
CA GLY A 26 15.03 28.46 10.42
C GLY A 26 14.32 29.64 9.76
N LYS A 27 14.78 30.11 8.59
CA LYS A 27 14.13 31.19 7.83
C LYS A 27 13.02 30.71 6.90
N ILE A 28 13.14 29.49 6.39
CA ILE A 28 12.17 28.93 5.44
C ILE A 28 11.09 28.07 6.10
N ILE A 29 11.21 27.79 7.40
CA ILE A 29 10.34 26.83 8.10
C ILE A 29 8.86 27.23 8.07
N ASP A 30 8.55 28.51 8.32
CA ASP A 30 7.15 28.96 8.33
C ASP A 30 6.55 29.00 6.93
N LEU A 31 7.37 29.25 5.90
CA LEU A 31 6.95 29.12 4.51
C LEU A 31 6.65 27.67 4.13
N LEU A 32 7.47 26.72 4.59
CA LEU A 32 7.25 25.29 4.35
C LEU A 32 6.03 24.76 5.11
N ARG A 33 5.70 25.33 6.29
CA ARG A 33 4.45 25.03 7.00
C ARG A 33 3.21 25.50 6.21
N ALA A 34 3.29 26.66 5.58
CA ALA A 34 2.19 27.22 4.80
C ALA A 34 2.04 26.53 3.42
N TYR A 35 3.15 26.11 2.81
CA TYR A 35 3.17 25.55 1.46
C TYR A 35 4.15 24.38 1.34
N PHE A 36 3.62 23.16 1.44
CA PHE A 36 4.40 21.92 1.42
C PHE A 36 5.24 21.71 0.14
N THR A 37 4.76 22.19 -1.01
CA THR A 37 5.35 21.96 -2.33
C THR A 37 6.01 23.22 -2.92
N ILE A 38 6.68 24.01 -2.10
CA ILE A 38 7.39 25.20 -2.58
C ILE A 38 8.50 24.83 -3.58
N LYS A 39 8.52 25.55 -4.71
CA LYS A 39 9.61 25.54 -5.70
C LYS A 39 10.88 26.16 -5.13
N LEU A 40 12.04 25.59 -5.47
CA LEU A 40 13.34 26.04 -4.96
C LEU A 40 13.63 27.52 -5.29
N ASP A 41 13.15 28.03 -6.44
CA ASP A 41 13.36 29.43 -6.83
C ASP A 41 12.66 30.42 -5.88
N LEU A 42 11.49 30.05 -5.35
CA LEU A 42 10.82 30.87 -4.35
C LEU A 42 11.60 30.91 -3.03
N LEU A 43 12.22 29.79 -2.63
CA LEU A 43 13.11 29.76 -1.47
C LEU A 43 14.35 30.64 -1.70
N ARG A 44 14.91 30.63 -2.91
CA ARG A 44 16.04 31.51 -3.27
C ARG A 44 15.65 32.98 -3.16
N ASN A 45 14.50 33.36 -3.72
CA ASN A 45 14.00 34.73 -3.65
C ASN A 45 13.75 35.19 -2.21
N GLU A 46 13.23 34.30 -1.36
CA GLU A 46 13.06 34.63 0.06
C GLU A 46 14.41 34.88 0.75
N LEU A 47 15.40 34.04 0.46
CA LEU A 47 16.73 34.13 1.08
C LEU A 47 17.55 35.31 0.54
N ALA A 48 17.28 35.75 -0.69
CA ALA A 48 17.89 36.95 -1.28
C ALA A 48 17.58 38.21 -0.47
N LYS A 49 16.41 38.29 0.20
CA LYS A 49 16.07 39.41 1.12
C LYS A 49 17.07 39.56 2.27
N TYR A 50 17.76 38.48 2.61
CA TYR A 50 18.77 38.43 3.67
C TYR A 50 20.20 38.51 3.11
N GLY A 51 20.37 38.77 1.81
CA GLY A 51 21.68 38.79 1.15
C GLY A 51 22.32 37.39 1.04
N VAL A 52 21.54 36.31 1.13
CA VAL A 52 22.04 34.94 1.10
C VAL A 52 21.70 34.26 -0.22
N PHE A 53 22.73 33.79 -0.92
CA PHE A 53 22.60 33.07 -2.19
C PHE A 53 23.11 31.63 -2.04
N PRO A 54 22.27 30.72 -1.53
CA PRO A 54 22.69 29.35 -1.23
C PRO A 54 22.79 28.51 -2.50
N THR A 55 23.73 27.56 -2.49
CA THR A 55 23.78 26.51 -3.53
C THR A 55 22.59 25.55 -3.40
N ASP A 56 22.29 24.83 -4.47
CA ASP A 56 21.22 23.82 -4.53
C ASP A 56 21.36 22.77 -3.42
N MET A 57 22.61 22.37 -3.13
CA MET A 57 22.89 21.41 -2.06
C MET A 57 22.66 22.00 -0.66
N GLN A 58 22.95 23.29 -0.45
CA GLN A 58 22.63 23.98 0.81
C GLN A 58 21.12 24.12 1.00
N LEU A 59 20.39 24.48 -0.07
CA LEU A 59 18.92 24.55 -0.06
C LEU A 59 18.29 23.19 0.20
N TYR A 60 18.76 22.14 -0.47
CA TYR A 60 18.29 20.77 -0.25
C TYR A 60 18.47 20.34 1.21
N ARG A 61 19.68 20.53 1.77
CA ARG A 61 19.97 20.21 3.18
C ARG A 61 19.16 21.07 4.16
N ALA A 62 18.94 22.35 3.83
CA ALA A 62 18.14 23.24 4.66
C ALA A 62 16.66 22.87 4.63
N LYS A 63 16.14 22.51 3.46
CA LYS A 63 14.76 22.02 3.28
C LYS A 63 14.54 20.73 4.05
N GLN A 64 15.47 19.76 3.95
CA GLN A 64 15.41 18.52 4.73
C GLN A 64 15.39 18.82 6.24
N LYS A 65 16.30 19.68 6.73
CA LYS A 65 16.31 20.08 8.16
C LYS A 65 15.03 20.77 8.59
N ALA A 66 14.47 21.63 7.75
CA ALA A 66 13.22 22.31 8.06
C ALA A 66 12.06 21.30 8.12
N GLN A 67 12.01 20.34 7.19
CA GLN A 67 11.05 19.23 7.22
C GLN A 67 11.23 18.36 8.47
N ASP A 68 12.46 18.00 8.85
CA ASP A 68 12.72 17.24 10.08
C ASP A 68 12.22 18.00 11.34
N ILE A 69 12.21 19.34 11.33
CA ILE A 69 11.67 20.16 12.43
C ILE A 69 10.14 20.24 12.39
N ILE A 70 9.52 20.25 11.20
CA ILE A 70 8.06 20.35 11.03
C ILE A 70 7.41 18.99 11.31
N ASP A 71 7.88 17.94 10.64
CA ASP A 71 7.26 16.62 10.60
C ASP A 71 7.92 15.63 11.60
N GLY A 72 9.09 15.98 12.14
CA GLY A 72 9.94 15.07 12.91
C GLY A 72 10.90 14.27 12.03
N SER A 73 11.88 13.58 12.63
CA SER A 73 12.76 12.72 11.84
C SER A 73 12.06 11.41 11.46
N HIS A 74 12.40 10.87 10.29
CA HIS A 74 11.92 9.54 9.88
C HIS A 74 12.27 8.47 10.93
N GLY A 75 13.44 8.57 11.56
CA GLY A 75 13.88 7.60 12.57
C GLY A 75 13.06 7.63 13.85
N ASP A 76 12.75 8.83 14.34
CA ASP A 76 11.92 9.01 15.54
C ASP A 76 10.49 8.48 15.32
N SER A 77 9.99 8.53 14.08
CA SER A 77 8.68 8.00 13.72
C SER A 77 8.57 6.48 13.94
N TYR A 78 9.65 5.72 13.77
CA TYR A 78 9.64 4.27 14.04
C TYR A 78 9.42 3.96 15.52
N SER A 79 9.92 4.82 16.42
CA SER A 79 9.68 4.69 17.85
C SER A 79 8.21 4.88 18.24
N LEU A 80 7.40 5.48 17.37
CA LEU A 80 5.96 5.66 17.58
C LEU A 80 5.13 4.46 17.11
N LEU A 81 5.66 3.60 16.23
CA LEU A 81 4.92 2.50 15.61
C LEU A 81 4.28 1.52 16.60
N PRO A 82 4.95 1.10 17.69
CA PRO A 82 4.32 0.22 18.68
C PRO A 82 3.08 0.87 19.32
N LYS A 83 3.21 2.14 19.74
CA LYS A 83 2.09 2.92 20.31
C LYS A 83 0.99 3.16 19.28
N TYR A 84 1.37 3.40 18.03
CA TYR A 84 0.45 3.57 16.93
C TYR A 84 -0.38 2.31 16.67
N CYS A 85 0.22 1.12 16.72
CA CYS A 85 -0.52 -0.14 16.62
C CYS A 85 -1.57 -0.27 17.72
N VAL A 86 -1.21 0.06 18.96
CA VAL A 86 -2.16 0.07 20.09
C VAL A 86 -3.29 1.08 19.84
N MET A 87 -2.96 2.27 19.36
CA MET A 87 -3.95 3.30 19.07
C MET A 87 -4.91 2.92 17.95
N ILE A 88 -4.45 2.23 16.89
CA ILE A 88 -5.34 1.68 15.86
C ILE A 88 -6.38 0.76 16.51
N MET A 89 -5.93 -0.20 17.33
CA MET A 89 -6.82 -1.17 17.97
C MET A 89 -7.79 -0.50 18.96
N ASN A 90 -7.34 0.52 19.69
CA ASN A 90 -8.19 1.26 20.65
C ASN A 90 -9.25 2.12 19.94
N THR A 91 -8.88 2.82 18.87
CA THR A 91 -9.78 3.73 18.14
C THR A 91 -10.71 2.99 17.17
N ASN A 92 -10.28 1.85 16.66
CA ASN A 92 -11.03 1.03 15.71
C ASN A 92 -11.16 -0.41 16.25
N PRO A 93 -12.05 -0.65 17.23
CA PRO A 93 -12.25 -1.97 17.82
C PRO A 93 -12.51 -3.06 16.76
N GLY A 94 -11.90 -4.24 16.96
CA GLY A 94 -11.94 -5.35 16.00
C GLY A 94 -10.84 -5.31 14.94
N SER A 95 -10.12 -4.18 14.80
CA SER A 95 -8.99 -4.09 13.88
C SER A 95 -7.78 -4.86 14.41
N ILE A 96 -6.94 -5.34 13.49
CA ILE A 96 -5.69 -6.03 13.81
C ILE A 96 -4.53 -5.12 13.42
N ALA A 97 -3.71 -4.72 14.39
CA ALA A 97 -2.43 -4.08 14.15
C ALA A 97 -1.33 -4.85 14.89
N LYS A 98 -0.33 -5.34 14.14
CA LYS A 98 0.73 -6.21 14.66
C LYS A 98 2.08 -5.71 14.23
N ILE A 99 3.06 -5.80 15.11
CA ILE A 99 4.42 -5.37 14.87
C ILE A 99 5.37 -6.47 15.32
N GLN A 100 6.35 -6.78 14.47
CA GLN A 100 7.42 -7.75 14.71
C GLN A 100 8.74 -7.01 14.81
N PHE A 101 9.54 -7.40 15.81
CA PHE A 101 10.84 -6.82 16.07
C PHE A 101 11.96 -7.83 15.78
N GLU A 102 13.16 -7.30 15.57
CA GLU A 102 14.38 -8.09 15.39
C GLU A 102 15.52 -7.52 16.24
N MET A 103 16.24 -8.42 16.90
CA MET A 103 17.44 -8.04 17.65
C MET A 103 18.67 -8.22 16.77
N THR A 104 19.35 -7.11 16.49
CA THR A 104 20.60 -7.13 15.73
C THR A 104 21.76 -7.49 16.66
N LEU A 105 22.69 -8.30 16.17
CA LEU A 105 23.89 -8.69 16.92
C LEU A 105 24.64 -7.44 17.39
N GLY A 106 24.86 -7.30 18.70
CA GLY A 106 25.55 -6.16 19.29
C GLY A 106 24.69 -4.92 19.59
N SER A 107 23.39 -4.94 19.28
CA SER A 107 22.44 -3.93 19.74
C SER A 107 21.66 -4.41 20.96
N ASN A 108 21.47 -3.53 21.95
CA ASN A 108 20.54 -3.76 23.07
C ASN A 108 19.13 -3.20 22.78
N VAL A 109 18.94 -2.57 21.61
CA VAL A 109 17.66 -1.99 21.21
C VAL A 109 17.16 -2.73 19.97
N PRO A 110 15.94 -3.30 20.00
CA PRO A 110 15.41 -4.01 18.85
C PRO A 110 15.04 -3.05 17.71
N SER A 111 15.14 -3.53 16.48
CA SER A 111 14.65 -2.83 15.29
C SER A 111 13.27 -3.32 14.89
N VAL A 112 12.50 -2.46 14.21
CA VAL A 112 11.24 -2.87 13.59
C VAL A 112 11.56 -3.72 12.36
N LYS A 113 11.06 -4.96 12.34
CA LYS A 113 11.20 -5.87 11.20
C LYS A 113 9.99 -5.80 10.28
N ARG A 114 8.79 -5.98 10.84
CA ARG A 114 7.53 -6.01 10.08
C ARG A 114 6.39 -5.36 10.85
N MET A 115 5.42 -4.83 10.13
CA MET A 115 4.17 -4.31 10.69
C MET A 115 3.02 -4.69 9.78
N PHE A 116 1.90 -5.15 10.35
CA PHE A 116 0.66 -5.43 9.64
C PHE A 116 -0.45 -4.56 10.21
N VAL A 117 -1.31 -4.03 9.34
CA VAL A 117 -2.55 -3.33 9.71
C VAL A 117 -3.70 -3.81 8.83
N GLY A 118 -4.75 -4.27 9.49
CA GLY A 118 -6.03 -4.61 8.91
C GLY A 118 -7.16 -3.98 9.73
N LEU A 119 -7.97 -3.12 9.10
CA LEU A 119 -9.04 -2.40 9.79
C LEU A 119 -10.36 -3.16 9.70
N ASP A 120 -11.08 -3.24 10.81
CA ASP A 120 -12.36 -3.97 10.88
C ASP A 120 -13.42 -3.38 9.94
N ALA A 121 -13.45 -2.05 9.81
CA ALA A 121 -14.32 -1.37 8.86
C ALA A 121 -14.07 -1.85 7.42
N LEU A 122 -12.80 -2.00 7.03
CA LEU A 122 -12.42 -2.49 5.70
C LEU A 122 -12.76 -3.97 5.52
N LYS A 123 -12.55 -4.79 6.56
CA LYS A 123 -12.99 -6.20 6.59
C LYS A 123 -14.48 -6.32 6.30
N LYS A 124 -15.30 -5.60 7.07
CA LYS A 124 -16.77 -5.61 6.98
C LYS A 124 -17.24 -5.14 5.61
N GLY A 125 -16.73 -4.00 5.13
CA GLY A 125 -17.09 -3.48 3.81
C GLY A 125 -16.70 -4.44 2.67
N PHE A 126 -15.55 -5.10 2.79
CA PHE A 126 -15.15 -6.15 1.86
C PHE A 126 -16.12 -7.34 1.87
N PHE A 127 -16.43 -7.89 3.06
CA PHE A 127 -17.35 -9.02 3.21
C PHE A 127 -18.77 -8.74 2.77
N ASP A 128 -19.26 -7.57 3.13
CA ASP A 128 -20.62 -7.19 2.83
C ASP A 128 -20.82 -6.93 1.36
N SER A 129 -19.80 -6.40 0.66
CA SER A 129 -20.06 -5.70 -0.60
C SER A 129 -19.09 -5.95 -1.76
N CYS A 130 -17.87 -6.44 -1.51
CA CYS A 130 -16.89 -6.63 -2.58
C CYS A 130 -17.10 -7.96 -3.33
N LEU A 131 -16.38 -8.10 -4.44
CA LEU A 131 -16.20 -9.40 -5.09
C LEU A 131 -15.36 -10.31 -4.16
N PRO A 132 -15.58 -11.64 -4.15
CA PRO A 132 -14.74 -12.60 -3.43
C PRO A 132 -13.38 -12.77 -4.14
N PHE A 133 -12.70 -11.66 -4.32
CA PHE A 133 -11.47 -11.50 -5.07
C PHE A 133 -10.50 -10.68 -4.23
N ILE A 134 -9.27 -11.16 -4.09
CA ILE A 134 -8.18 -10.41 -3.46
C ILE A 134 -6.96 -10.45 -4.38
N GLY A 135 -6.51 -9.27 -4.80
CA GLY A 135 -5.21 -9.06 -5.42
C GLY A 135 -4.15 -8.75 -4.36
N PHE A 136 -2.95 -9.27 -4.57
CA PHE A 136 -1.78 -8.99 -3.74
C PHE A 136 -0.72 -8.27 -4.55
N ASP A 137 -0.18 -7.20 -3.99
CA ASP A 137 0.91 -6.43 -4.61
C ASP A 137 1.92 -5.96 -3.55
N GLY A 138 3.16 -5.73 -3.99
CA GLY A 138 4.25 -5.22 -3.17
C GLY A 138 4.95 -4.05 -3.85
N CYS A 139 5.09 -2.93 -3.15
CA CYS A 139 5.76 -1.72 -3.65
C CYS A 139 6.94 -1.32 -2.75
N HIS A 140 8.08 -0.96 -3.33
CA HIS A 140 9.24 -0.50 -2.57
C HIS A 140 9.00 0.88 -1.97
N LEU A 141 9.22 1.01 -0.67
CA LEU A 141 9.11 2.28 0.04
C LEU A 141 10.26 3.20 -0.34
N LYS A 142 9.93 4.46 -0.63
CA LYS A 142 10.92 5.51 -0.86
C LYS A 142 11.24 6.18 0.47
N GLY A 143 12.48 6.06 0.92
CA GLY A 143 12.92 6.67 2.17
C GLY A 143 14.31 6.18 2.59
N PRO A 144 14.88 6.77 3.65
CA PRO A 144 16.22 6.43 4.12
C PRO A 144 16.34 5.01 4.70
N TYR A 145 15.24 4.31 4.96
CA TYR A 145 15.21 2.98 5.58
C TYR A 145 14.71 1.87 4.64
N GLY A 146 14.29 2.20 3.41
CA GLY A 146 13.78 1.22 2.44
C GLY A 146 12.56 0.44 2.94
N GLY A 147 12.50 -0.84 2.58
CA GLY A 147 11.39 -1.76 2.88
C GLY A 147 10.37 -1.89 1.75
N VAL A 148 9.41 -2.78 1.94
CA VAL A 148 8.34 -3.07 0.98
C VAL A 148 6.99 -2.92 1.65
N LEU A 149 6.08 -2.18 1.01
CA LEU A 149 4.67 -2.12 1.35
C LEU A 149 3.94 -3.24 0.62
N LEU A 150 3.53 -4.27 1.36
CA LEU A 150 2.61 -5.30 0.88
C LEU A 150 1.17 -4.82 1.06
N SER A 151 0.31 -5.14 0.10
CA SER A 151 -1.10 -4.77 0.14
C SER A 151 -2.00 -5.91 -0.33
N ALA A 152 -3.16 -6.03 0.32
CA ALA A 152 -4.28 -6.83 -0.13
C ALA A 152 -5.39 -5.89 -0.62
N ILE A 153 -5.77 -6.05 -1.88
CA ILE A 153 -6.73 -5.20 -2.57
C ILE A 153 -7.89 -6.06 -3.08
N GLY A 154 -9.10 -5.75 -2.64
CA GLY A 154 -10.33 -6.26 -3.21
C GLY A 154 -10.78 -5.44 -4.41
N LEU A 155 -11.84 -5.92 -5.06
CA LEU A 155 -12.57 -5.16 -6.05
C LEU A 155 -13.98 -4.90 -5.53
N ASP A 156 -14.36 -3.62 -5.50
CA ASP A 156 -15.75 -3.27 -5.27
C ASP A 156 -16.60 -3.64 -6.51
N ARG A 157 -17.91 -3.48 -6.38
CA ARG A 157 -18.87 -3.83 -7.44
C ARG A 157 -18.86 -2.85 -8.62
N ASN A 158 -18.19 -1.70 -8.46
CA ASN A 158 -17.94 -0.74 -9.51
C ASN A 158 -16.54 -0.89 -10.16
N ASN A 159 -15.81 -1.99 -9.91
CA ASN A 159 -14.42 -2.20 -10.34
C ASN A 159 -13.42 -1.19 -9.76
N GLY A 160 -13.79 -0.47 -8.70
CA GLY A 160 -12.86 0.29 -7.89
C GLY A 160 -11.94 -0.63 -7.09
N LEU A 161 -10.69 -0.22 -6.92
CA LEU A 161 -9.77 -0.87 -6.00
C LEU A 161 -10.23 -0.60 -4.57
N TYR A 162 -10.40 -1.67 -3.79
CA TYR A 162 -10.84 -1.59 -2.41
C TYR A 162 -9.72 -2.09 -1.48
N PRO A 163 -9.06 -1.24 -0.69
CA PRO A 163 -8.01 -1.69 0.21
C PRO A 163 -8.58 -2.56 1.34
N ILE A 164 -7.93 -3.69 1.63
CA ILE A 164 -8.35 -4.60 2.70
C ILE A 164 -7.38 -4.50 3.88
N ALA A 165 -6.09 -4.72 3.61
CA ALA A 165 -5.02 -4.69 4.61
C ALA A 165 -3.69 -4.35 3.95
N TYR A 166 -2.72 -3.91 4.75
CA TYR A 166 -1.36 -3.66 4.30
C TYR A 166 -0.33 -4.09 5.35
N ALA A 167 0.90 -4.32 4.90
CA ALA A 167 2.03 -4.53 5.78
C ALA A 167 3.29 -3.83 5.27
N ILE A 168 4.11 -3.39 6.20
CA ILE A 168 5.47 -2.93 5.95
C ILE A 168 6.39 -4.07 6.34
N VAL A 169 7.22 -4.52 5.41
CA VAL A 169 8.14 -5.66 5.60
C VAL A 169 9.52 -5.33 5.08
N GLU A 170 10.49 -6.14 5.47
CA GLU A 170 11.89 -5.86 5.16
C GLU A 170 12.24 -6.05 3.69
N SER A 171 11.64 -7.06 3.06
CA SER A 171 11.81 -7.39 1.65
C SER A 171 10.69 -8.32 1.18
N GLN A 172 10.55 -8.47 -0.13
CA GLN A 172 9.52 -9.35 -0.71
C GLN A 172 9.99 -10.81 -0.73
N ASN A 173 10.07 -11.42 0.44
CA ASN A 173 10.49 -12.81 0.65
C ASN A 173 9.35 -13.69 1.18
N LYS A 174 9.60 -15.01 1.28
CA LYS A 174 8.62 -15.99 1.73
C LYS A 174 8.16 -15.71 3.16
N GLU A 175 9.07 -15.39 4.06
CA GLU A 175 8.80 -15.13 5.47
C GLU A 175 7.91 -13.90 5.67
N SER A 176 8.13 -12.86 4.87
CA SER A 176 7.34 -11.64 4.86
C SER A 176 5.92 -11.88 4.35
N TRP A 177 5.77 -12.68 3.30
CA TRP A 177 4.46 -13.11 2.82
C TRP A 177 3.74 -14.02 3.83
N MET A 178 4.45 -14.95 4.47
CA MET A 178 3.87 -15.78 5.54
C MET A 178 3.35 -14.93 6.70
N PHE A 179 4.13 -13.94 7.14
CA PHE A 179 3.70 -12.98 8.17
C PHE A 179 2.45 -12.21 7.72
N PHE A 180 2.41 -11.74 6.47
CA PHE A 180 1.25 -11.05 5.91
C PHE A 180 0.01 -11.96 5.90
N PHE A 181 0.13 -13.19 5.41
CA PHE A 181 -0.98 -14.13 5.30
C PHE A 181 -1.47 -14.66 6.63
N GLU A 182 -0.59 -14.82 7.63
CA GLU A 182 -0.98 -15.20 8.98
C GLU A 182 -1.99 -14.21 9.56
N TRP A 183 -1.66 -12.91 9.51
CA TRP A 183 -2.54 -11.88 10.05
C TRP A 183 -3.72 -11.55 9.14
N LEU A 184 -3.57 -11.67 7.82
CA LEU A 184 -4.70 -11.57 6.91
C LEU A 184 -5.70 -12.71 7.15
N ALA A 185 -5.23 -13.95 7.31
CA ALA A 185 -6.11 -15.07 7.61
C ALA A 185 -6.80 -14.90 8.97
N ALA A 186 -6.08 -14.48 10.00
CA ALA A 186 -6.66 -14.17 11.31
C ALA A 186 -7.71 -13.05 11.24
N MET A 187 -7.48 -12.03 10.41
CA MET A 187 -8.46 -10.97 10.16
C MET A 187 -9.71 -11.50 9.46
N LEU A 188 -9.57 -12.47 8.55
CA LEU A 188 -10.65 -12.99 7.73
C LEU A 188 -11.30 -14.28 8.27
N ASP A 189 -10.95 -14.71 9.48
CA ASP A 189 -11.33 -16.02 10.06
C ASP A 189 -12.85 -16.18 10.30
N ASP A 190 -13.57 -15.07 10.54
CA ASP A 190 -15.02 -15.05 10.79
C ASP A 190 -15.89 -15.40 9.54
N PHE A 191 -15.27 -15.75 8.40
CA PHE A 191 -15.96 -15.75 7.11
C PHE A 191 -16.64 -17.09 6.75
N PRO A 192 -17.85 -17.06 6.14
CA PRO A 192 -18.53 -18.28 5.72
C PRO A 192 -17.79 -18.99 4.57
N ARG A 193 -17.52 -20.29 4.78
CA ARG A 193 -16.76 -21.18 3.87
C ARG A 193 -17.48 -21.52 2.55
N ASP A 194 -18.65 -20.93 2.31
CA ASP A 194 -19.56 -21.25 1.22
C ASP A 194 -19.27 -20.47 -0.08
N LYS A 195 -18.47 -19.39 -0.05
CA LYS A 195 -18.11 -18.60 -1.24
C LYS A 195 -16.73 -18.99 -1.81
N PRO A 196 -16.60 -19.21 -3.14
CA PRO A 196 -15.32 -19.48 -3.77
C PRO A 196 -14.45 -18.22 -3.83
N TRP A 197 -13.23 -18.30 -3.31
CA TRP A 197 -12.26 -17.19 -3.28
C TRP A 197 -11.38 -17.19 -4.50
N THR A 198 -11.17 -16.00 -5.06
CA THR A 198 -10.21 -15.79 -6.15
C THR A 198 -9.04 -14.95 -5.65
N PHE A 199 -7.82 -15.49 -5.69
CA PHE A 199 -6.62 -14.72 -5.40
C PHE A 199 -5.90 -14.35 -6.69
N MET A 200 -5.40 -13.13 -6.78
CA MET A 200 -4.55 -12.67 -7.88
C MET A 200 -3.18 -12.31 -7.33
N THR A 201 -2.15 -12.88 -7.95
CA THR A 201 -0.76 -12.73 -7.55
C THR A 201 0.09 -12.45 -8.78
N ASP A 202 1.20 -11.72 -8.59
CA ASP A 202 2.22 -11.49 -9.63
C ASP A 202 3.17 -12.71 -9.82
N ARG A 203 2.70 -13.93 -9.56
CA ARG A 203 3.48 -15.19 -9.69
C ARG A 203 4.87 -15.22 -9.05
N GLN A 204 5.17 -14.33 -8.10
CA GLN A 204 6.43 -14.38 -7.38
C GLN A 204 6.51 -15.66 -6.53
N LYS A 205 7.66 -16.33 -6.55
CA LYS A 205 7.83 -17.67 -5.95
C LYS A 205 7.41 -17.72 -4.48
N GLY A 206 7.81 -16.74 -3.67
CA GLY A 206 7.48 -16.69 -2.23
C GLY A 206 5.98 -16.49 -1.94
N LEU A 207 5.27 -15.78 -2.83
CA LEU A 207 3.83 -15.50 -2.71
C LEU A 207 2.99 -16.75 -2.99
N ILE A 208 3.35 -17.50 -4.05
CA ILE A 208 2.65 -18.76 -4.41
C ILE A 208 2.82 -19.80 -3.30
N GLU A 209 4.04 -19.97 -2.78
CA GLU A 209 4.32 -20.93 -1.71
C GLU A 209 3.53 -20.61 -0.43
N ALA A 210 3.46 -19.33 -0.05
CA ALA A 210 2.75 -18.92 1.15
C ALA A 210 1.22 -19.11 1.02
N ILE A 211 0.65 -18.80 -0.16
CA ILE A 211 -0.79 -19.05 -0.43
C ILE A 211 -1.10 -20.55 -0.39
N ASN A 212 -0.30 -21.40 -1.05
CA ASN A 212 -0.53 -22.85 -1.03
C ASN A 212 -0.45 -23.44 0.39
N SER A 213 0.39 -22.86 1.26
CA SER A 213 0.51 -23.30 2.64
C SER A 213 -0.63 -22.80 3.53
N LYS A 214 -1.09 -21.56 3.36
CA LYS A 214 -2.02 -20.90 4.30
C LYS A 214 -3.46 -20.85 3.83
N VAL A 215 -3.72 -20.87 2.52
CA VAL A 215 -5.06 -20.77 1.93
C VAL A 215 -5.18 -21.65 0.67
N PRO A 216 -5.25 -22.99 0.81
CA PRO A 216 -5.23 -23.92 -0.32
C PRO A 216 -6.50 -23.90 -1.20
N SER A 217 -7.58 -23.24 -0.77
CA SER A 217 -8.88 -23.21 -1.47
C SER A 217 -9.02 -22.11 -2.54
N ALA A 218 -8.01 -21.24 -2.72
CA ALA A 218 -8.12 -20.08 -3.60
C ALA A 218 -7.82 -20.38 -5.08
N VAL A 219 -8.66 -19.88 -6.00
CA VAL A 219 -8.54 -20.07 -7.46
C VAL A 219 -7.93 -18.82 -8.11
N ASN A 220 -7.01 -18.94 -9.08
CA ASN A 220 -6.31 -17.78 -9.69
C ASN A 220 -6.88 -17.37 -11.06
N ARG A 221 -7.53 -16.20 -11.25
CA ARG A 221 -8.03 -15.71 -12.58
C ARG A 221 -8.17 -14.18 -12.75
N LYS A 222 -8.27 -13.70 -14.01
CA LYS A 222 -8.31 -12.29 -14.49
C LYS A 222 -9.73 -11.83 -14.96
N CYS A 223 -9.98 -10.52 -15.00
CA CYS A 223 -11.30 -9.87 -15.19
C CYS A 223 -11.29 -8.71 -16.22
N CYS A 224 -12.38 -8.54 -17.00
CA CYS A 224 -13.04 -7.24 -17.32
C CYS A 224 -14.44 -7.42 -18.00
N ARG A 225 -15.21 -6.31 -18.15
CA ARG A 225 -16.65 -6.17 -17.77
C ARG A 225 -17.61 -5.58 -18.85
N LEU A 226 -18.91 -5.88 -18.67
CA LEU A 226 -20.20 -5.42 -19.26
C LEU A 226 -20.29 -4.53 -20.50
N ASN A 227 -19.69 -3.34 -20.55
CA ASN A 227 -19.91 -2.45 -21.71
C ASN A 227 -19.21 -2.96 -22.98
N VAL A 228 -18.22 -3.82 -22.80
CA VAL A 228 -17.57 -4.58 -23.86
C VAL A 228 -18.44 -5.77 -24.29
N LEU A 229 -19.23 -6.36 -23.38
CA LEU A 229 -19.99 -7.60 -23.61
C LEU A 229 -21.12 -7.42 -24.61
N ALA A 230 -21.79 -6.26 -24.66
CA ALA A 230 -22.86 -5.98 -25.63
C ALA A 230 -22.36 -5.91 -27.10
N ASN A 231 -21.09 -5.56 -27.29
CA ASN A 231 -20.44 -5.59 -28.61
C ASN A 231 -19.78 -6.96 -28.89
N GLU A 232 -19.21 -7.60 -27.87
CA GLU A 232 -18.58 -8.92 -28.01
C GLU A 232 -19.61 -10.05 -28.21
N CYS A 233 -20.79 -9.96 -27.60
CA CYS A 233 -21.84 -10.98 -27.72
C CYS A 233 -22.39 -11.09 -29.14
N ARG A 234 -22.22 -10.06 -29.97
CA ARG A 234 -22.62 -10.07 -31.40
C ARG A 234 -21.87 -11.12 -32.22
N LYS A 235 -20.72 -11.59 -31.72
CA LYS A 235 -19.93 -12.67 -32.34
C LYS A 235 -20.40 -14.06 -31.93
N CYS A 236 -21.37 -14.14 -31.01
CA CYS A 236 -21.87 -15.40 -30.49
C CYS A 236 -23.12 -15.86 -31.25
N THR A 237 -23.19 -17.15 -31.55
CA THR A 237 -24.37 -17.79 -32.15
C THR A 237 -25.06 -18.65 -31.11
N ILE A 238 -26.39 -18.56 -31.02
CA ILE A 238 -27.17 -19.21 -29.98
C ILE A 238 -27.94 -20.39 -30.58
N LEU A 239 -27.85 -21.53 -29.91
CA LEU A 239 -28.66 -22.72 -30.14
C LEU A 239 -29.51 -22.96 -28.88
N ILE A 240 -30.82 -23.05 -29.07
CA ILE A 240 -31.77 -23.25 -27.98
C ILE A 240 -31.82 -24.75 -27.67
N ALA A 241 -31.39 -25.14 -26.48
CA ALA A 241 -31.50 -26.52 -26.00
C ALA A 241 -32.80 -26.72 -25.21
N SER A 242 -33.17 -25.74 -24.37
CA SER A 242 -34.42 -25.76 -23.60
C SER A 242 -34.91 -24.34 -23.28
N VAL A 243 -35.93 -24.23 -22.42
CA VAL A 243 -36.44 -22.92 -21.95
C VAL A 243 -35.35 -22.13 -21.21
N ASN A 244 -34.50 -22.79 -20.43
CA ASN A 244 -33.51 -22.14 -19.56
C ASN A 244 -32.06 -22.43 -19.96
N GLU A 245 -31.83 -23.40 -20.84
CA GLU A 245 -30.49 -23.85 -21.23
C GLU A 245 -30.22 -23.60 -22.72
N PHE A 246 -29.02 -23.07 -23.00
CA PHE A 246 -28.61 -22.64 -24.32
C PHE A 246 -27.17 -23.07 -24.58
N GLN A 247 -26.92 -23.57 -25.78
CA GLN A 247 -25.56 -23.70 -26.29
C GLN A 247 -25.21 -22.41 -27.03
N VAL A 248 -24.14 -21.75 -26.60
CA VAL A 248 -23.66 -20.51 -27.20
C VAL A 248 -22.29 -20.76 -27.82
N ASN A 249 -22.21 -20.65 -29.13
CA ASN A 249 -20.96 -20.78 -29.88
C ASN A 249 -20.28 -19.41 -29.95
N ASP A 250 -19.00 -19.37 -29.59
CA ASP A 250 -18.16 -18.18 -29.60
C ASP A 250 -16.81 -18.55 -30.22
N CYS A 251 -16.59 -18.10 -31.46
CA CYS A 251 -15.53 -18.60 -32.33
C CYS A 251 -15.60 -20.13 -32.48
N ASN A 252 -14.57 -20.86 -32.04
CA ASN A 252 -14.45 -22.32 -32.19
C ASN A 252 -14.80 -23.08 -30.90
N VAL A 253 -15.39 -22.42 -29.90
CA VAL A 253 -15.72 -23.01 -28.60
C VAL A 253 -17.21 -22.84 -28.33
N SER A 254 -17.86 -23.89 -27.83
CA SER A 254 -19.24 -23.84 -27.36
C SER A 254 -19.27 -23.74 -25.83
N TYR A 255 -20.22 -22.97 -25.33
CA TYR A 255 -20.46 -22.75 -23.91
C TYR A 255 -21.91 -23.04 -23.58
N ILE A 256 -22.16 -23.78 -22.50
CA ILE A 256 -23.51 -23.96 -21.97
C ILE A 256 -23.82 -22.75 -21.08
N VAL A 257 -25.00 -22.17 -21.29
CA VAL A 257 -25.56 -21.06 -20.51
C VAL A 257 -26.88 -21.52 -19.92
N ASN A 258 -27.01 -21.42 -18.60
CA ASN A 258 -28.29 -21.61 -17.92
C ASN A 258 -28.73 -20.29 -17.29
N ILE A 259 -29.80 -19.70 -17.83
CA ILE A 259 -30.29 -18.37 -17.41
C ILE A 259 -31.05 -18.40 -16.08
N ASN A 260 -31.62 -19.55 -15.69
CA ASN A 260 -32.31 -19.71 -14.42
C ASN A 260 -31.32 -19.86 -13.27
N GLU A 261 -30.29 -20.67 -13.47
CA GLU A 261 -29.19 -20.85 -12.51
C GLU A 261 -28.20 -19.68 -12.51
N ARG A 262 -28.28 -18.79 -13.51
CA ARG A 262 -27.36 -17.67 -13.72
C ARG A 262 -25.90 -18.14 -13.89
N THR A 263 -25.72 -19.22 -14.65
CA THR A 263 -24.43 -19.87 -14.88
C THR A 263 -24.04 -19.86 -16.36
N CYS A 264 -22.73 -19.90 -16.59
CA CYS A 264 -22.16 -20.14 -17.91
C CYS A 264 -20.85 -20.90 -17.74
N ASP A 265 -20.51 -21.77 -18.69
CA ASP A 265 -19.26 -22.53 -18.68
C ASP A 265 -18.00 -21.66 -18.64
N CYS A 266 -18.05 -20.42 -19.14
CA CYS A 266 -16.94 -19.47 -19.01
C CYS A 266 -16.68 -19.04 -17.55
N LYS A 267 -17.59 -19.37 -16.62
CA LYS A 267 -17.60 -19.04 -15.17
C LYS A 267 -17.63 -17.55 -14.83
N VAL A 268 -17.59 -16.66 -15.81
CA VAL A 268 -17.63 -15.21 -15.58
C VAL A 268 -18.91 -14.78 -14.87
N TRP A 269 -20.07 -15.34 -15.25
CA TRP A 269 -21.35 -14.96 -14.64
C TRP A 269 -21.43 -15.36 -13.16
N SER A 270 -21.08 -16.60 -12.84
CA SER A 270 -21.05 -17.08 -11.46
C SER A 270 -20.05 -16.34 -10.58
N LEU A 271 -18.94 -15.86 -11.15
CA LEU A 271 -17.90 -15.13 -10.41
C LEU A 271 -18.24 -13.65 -10.19
N SER A 272 -18.69 -12.97 -11.25
CA SER A 272 -18.96 -11.53 -11.20
C SER A 272 -20.36 -11.22 -10.65
N GLY A 273 -21.29 -12.17 -10.72
CA GLY A 273 -22.72 -11.91 -10.52
C GLY A 273 -23.33 -11.09 -11.65
N ILE A 274 -22.65 -11.00 -12.80
CA ILE A 274 -23.01 -10.18 -13.94
C ILE A 274 -23.02 -11.07 -15.19
N PRO A 275 -24.05 -11.01 -16.06
CA PRO A 275 -24.07 -11.81 -17.28
C PRO A 275 -22.78 -11.65 -18.10
N CYS A 276 -22.13 -12.76 -18.47
CA CYS A 276 -20.99 -12.78 -19.39
C CYS A 276 -21.43 -12.48 -20.83
N LYS A 277 -20.51 -12.38 -21.80
CA LYS A 277 -20.90 -12.13 -23.21
C LYS A 277 -21.82 -13.22 -23.77
N HIS A 278 -21.62 -14.48 -23.38
CA HIS A 278 -22.46 -15.61 -23.83
C HIS A 278 -23.87 -15.52 -23.23
N ALA A 279 -23.96 -15.27 -21.93
CA ALA A 279 -25.23 -15.05 -21.23
C ALA A 279 -25.98 -13.81 -21.75
N THR A 280 -25.24 -12.73 -21.99
CA THR A 280 -25.77 -11.48 -22.55
C THR A 280 -26.38 -11.73 -23.94
N ALA A 281 -25.74 -12.55 -24.78
CA ALA A 281 -26.29 -12.92 -26.08
C ALA A 281 -27.68 -13.57 -25.94
N VAL A 282 -27.81 -14.54 -25.03
CA VAL A 282 -29.07 -15.25 -24.74
C VAL A 282 -30.13 -14.31 -24.19
N LEU A 283 -29.80 -13.48 -23.20
CA LEU A 283 -30.74 -12.56 -22.56
C LEU A 283 -31.28 -11.50 -23.54
N ILE A 284 -30.42 -10.95 -24.40
CA ILE A 284 -30.82 -10.03 -25.48
C ILE A 284 -31.75 -10.73 -26.47
N ASN A 285 -31.43 -11.96 -26.88
CA ASN A 285 -32.29 -12.74 -27.79
C ASN A 285 -33.69 -12.98 -27.20
N LYS A 286 -33.77 -13.18 -25.88
CA LYS A 286 -35.04 -13.31 -25.13
C LYS A 286 -35.76 -11.98 -24.85
N ARG A 287 -35.18 -10.84 -25.24
CA ARG A 287 -35.67 -9.50 -24.87
C ARG A 287 -35.85 -9.32 -23.36
N ALA A 288 -35.01 -10.00 -22.58
CA ALA A 288 -34.99 -9.86 -21.13
C ALA A 288 -34.26 -8.56 -20.74
N ASP A 289 -34.69 -7.97 -19.63
CA ASP A 289 -33.91 -6.90 -18.99
C ASP A 289 -32.60 -7.49 -18.44
N LEU A 290 -31.45 -6.96 -18.84
CA LEU A 290 -30.15 -7.48 -18.37
C LEU A 290 -29.93 -7.20 -16.88
N GLU A 291 -30.46 -6.07 -16.38
CA GLU A 291 -30.24 -5.64 -15.00
C GLU A 291 -30.93 -6.58 -14.00
N SER A 292 -32.12 -7.10 -14.32
CA SER A 292 -32.82 -8.09 -13.48
C SER A 292 -32.06 -9.40 -13.27
N TYR A 293 -31.07 -9.68 -14.13
CA TYR A 293 -30.22 -10.88 -14.08
C TYR A 293 -28.85 -10.64 -13.43
N CYS A 294 -28.54 -9.39 -13.09
CA CYS A 294 -27.43 -9.07 -12.21
C CYS A 294 -27.74 -9.55 -10.78
N ALA A 295 -26.70 -9.95 -10.05
CA ALA A 295 -26.82 -10.24 -8.63
C ALA A 295 -27.20 -8.96 -7.88
N PHE A 296 -28.05 -9.08 -6.86
CA PHE A 296 -28.46 -7.96 -5.99
C PHE A 296 -27.26 -7.19 -5.41
N SER A 297 -26.13 -7.89 -5.26
CA SER A 297 -24.86 -7.31 -4.87
C SER A 297 -24.31 -6.25 -5.83
N ASN A 298 -24.86 -6.06 -7.03
CA ASN A 298 -24.43 -5.03 -7.97
C ASN A 298 -25.28 -3.74 -7.93
N THR A 299 -26.15 -3.60 -6.92
CA THR A 299 -27.01 -2.41 -6.75
C THR A 299 -26.26 -1.25 -6.08
N LYS A 300 -26.79 -0.02 -6.25
CA LYS A 300 -26.27 1.19 -5.60
C LYS A 300 -26.32 1.06 -4.08
N GLU A 301 -27.38 0.46 -3.56
CA GLU A 301 -27.58 0.22 -2.14
C GLU A 301 -26.45 -0.64 -1.56
N PHE A 302 -26.05 -1.69 -2.30
CA PHE A 302 -24.95 -2.57 -1.93
C PHE A 302 -23.59 -1.87 -2.03
N TYR A 303 -23.38 -1.03 -3.04
CA TYR A 303 -22.17 -0.20 -3.13
C TYR A 303 -22.03 0.75 -1.95
N ILE A 304 -23.10 1.46 -1.57
CA ILE A 304 -23.10 2.36 -0.41
C ILE A 304 -22.81 1.57 0.87
N LYS A 305 -23.31 0.33 0.98
CA LYS A 305 -23.04 -0.55 2.10
C LYS A 305 -21.54 -0.86 2.25
N ALA A 306 -20.79 -0.99 1.15
CA ALA A 306 -19.34 -1.26 1.16
C ALA A 306 -18.55 -0.20 1.93
N TYR A 307 -18.98 1.06 1.83
CA TYR A 307 -18.31 2.22 2.41
C TYR A 307 -19.06 2.79 3.61
N LYS A 308 -20.03 2.04 4.15
CA LYS A 308 -20.87 2.48 5.27
C LYS A 308 -20.10 2.53 6.58
N GLU A 309 -19.15 1.62 6.77
CA GLU A 309 -18.37 1.51 7.99
C GLU A 309 -17.39 2.68 8.12
N VAL A 310 -17.25 3.22 9.32
CA VAL A 310 -16.41 4.38 9.59
C VAL A 310 -15.03 3.91 10.04
N ILE A 311 -13.97 4.44 9.40
CA ILE A 311 -12.61 4.36 9.93
C ILE A 311 -12.43 5.54 10.89
N HIS A 312 -12.36 5.26 12.18
CA HIS A 312 -12.21 6.28 13.20
C HIS A 312 -10.81 6.91 13.12
N PRO A 313 -10.71 8.24 13.12
CA PRO A 313 -9.42 8.92 13.07
C PRO A 313 -8.63 8.68 14.35
N ILE A 314 -7.31 8.52 14.20
CA ILE A 314 -6.41 8.43 15.33
C ILE A 314 -6.07 9.86 15.78
N PRO A 315 -6.24 10.21 17.07
CA PRO A 315 -5.94 11.55 17.56
C PRO A 315 -4.44 11.86 17.41
N ASN A 316 -4.07 13.14 17.47
CA ASN A 316 -2.66 13.53 17.45
C ASN A 316 -1.89 12.88 18.64
N VAL A 317 -0.62 12.54 18.42
CA VAL A 317 0.27 11.91 19.41
C VAL A 317 0.27 12.63 20.76
N LYS A 318 0.12 13.96 20.77
CA LYS A 318 0.07 14.76 22.00
C LYS A 318 -1.13 14.46 22.91
N PHE A 319 -2.19 13.89 22.35
CA PHE A 319 -3.43 13.52 23.06
C PHE A 319 -3.54 12.02 23.29
N TRP A 320 -2.51 11.24 22.98
CA TRP A 320 -2.52 9.82 23.29
C TRP A 320 -2.45 9.62 24.80
N PRO A 321 -3.25 8.69 25.36
CA PRO A 321 -3.11 8.35 26.76
C PRO A 321 -1.70 7.77 27.03
N PRO A 322 -1.27 7.67 28.28
CA PRO A 322 -0.09 6.90 28.64
C PRO A 322 -0.27 5.44 28.18
N ILE A 323 0.51 5.02 27.18
CA ILE A 323 0.51 3.66 26.65
C ILE A 323 1.88 3.07 26.95
N ASP A 324 1.88 2.00 27.74
CA ASP A 324 3.05 1.18 27.95
C ASP A 324 3.19 0.18 26.80
N VAL A 325 4.34 0.22 26.13
CA VAL A 325 4.66 -0.68 25.02
C VAL A 325 6.01 -1.30 25.28
N ASN A 326 6.10 -2.60 25.04
CA ASN A 326 7.35 -3.34 25.11
C ASN A 326 7.67 -3.90 23.71
N PRO A 327 8.80 -3.51 23.10
CA PRO A 327 9.81 -2.55 23.55
C PRO A 327 9.34 -1.09 23.50
N SER A 328 9.80 -0.28 24.45
CA SER A 328 9.47 1.15 24.56
C SER A 328 10.26 2.04 23.60
N LYS A 329 11.43 1.54 23.15
CA LYS A 329 12.29 2.18 22.16
C LYS A 329 12.63 1.15 21.09
N VAL A 330 12.51 1.57 19.83
CA VAL A 330 12.83 0.73 18.68
C VAL A 330 13.63 1.50 17.66
N LEU A 331 14.53 0.80 16.98
CA LEU A 331 15.26 1.33 15.85
C LEU A 331 14.46 1.17 14.55
N PRO A 332 14.68 2.04 13.56
CA PRO A 332 14.23 1.80 12.20
C PRO A 332 14.78 0.49 11.65
N GLN A 333 14.12 -0.02 10.61
CA GLN A 333 14.60 -1.19 9.90
C GLN A 333 16.00 -0.94 9.31
N HIS A 334 16.89 -1.91 9.43
CA HIS A 334 18.24 -1.81 8.88
C HIS A 334 18.23 -1.97 7.35
N LEU A 335 18.96 -1.11 6.66
CA LEU A 335 19.43 -1.36 5.29
C LEU A 335 20.67 -2.26 5.39
N GLU A 336 20.59 -3.53 4.99
CA GLU A 336 21.79 -4.37 4.89
C GLU A 336 22.76 -3.92 3.77
N GLU A 337 22.40 -2.96 2.94
CA GLU A 337 23.26 -2.51 1.84
C GLU A 337 23.84 -1.11 2.08
N LYS A 338 24.94 -1.06 2.83
CA LYS A 338 25.99 -0.02 2.66
C LYS A 338 27.31 -0.31 3.40
N LEU A 339 27.34 -1.24 4.35
CA LEU A 339 28.58 -1.58 5.06
C LEU A 339 29.55 -2.43 4.21
N VAL A 340 29.04 -3.29 3.33
CA VAL A 340 29.88 -4.14 2.46
C VAL A 340 30.60 -3.34 1.35
N ALA A 341 30.09 -2.16 0.99
CA ALA A 341 30.71 -1.32 -0.05
C ALA A 341 31.93 -0.52 0.45
N GLN A 342 32.04 -0.28 1.77
CA GLN A 342 33.17 0.43 2.35
C GLN A 342 34.38 -0.50 2.61
N GLU A 343 34.15 -1.79 2.84
CA GLU A 343 35.22 -2.76 3.03
C GLU A 343 35.89 -3.16 1.70
N ARG A 344 35.12 -3.27 0.60
CA ARG A 344 35.69 -3.60 -0.73
C ARG A 344 36.53 -2.47 -1.36
N HIS A 345 36.34 -1.22 -0.95
CA HIS A 345 37.17 -0.10 -1.41
C HIS A 345 38.42 0.14 -0.55
N GLY A 346 38.52 -0.50 0.62
CA GLY A 346 39.69 -0.40 1.51
C GLY A 346 40.80 -1.42 1.23
N GLU A 347 40.49 -2.55 0.60
CA GLU A 347 41.44 -3.65 0.36
C GLU A 347 42.10 -3.61 -1.03
N GLY A 348 41.57 -2.83 -1.98
CA GLY A 348 42.07 -2.77 -3.36
C GLY A 348 43.25 -1.83 -3.63
N SER A 349 43.81 -1.14 -2.62
CA SER A 349 44.86 -0.13 -2.82
C SER A 349 46.22 -0.46 -2.20
N LYS A 350 46.47 -1.72 -1.83
CA LYS A 350 47.77 -2.16 -1.30
C LYS A 350 48.35 -3.36 -2.04
N GLU A 351 48.38 -3.33 -3.37
CA GLU A 351 49.18 -4.31 -4.12
C GLU A 351 49.52 -3.81 -5.54
N LYS A 352 50.24 -2.69 -5.61
CA LYS A 352 51.04 -2.32 -6.79
C LYS A 352 52.29 -1.60 -6.32
N HIS A 353 53.30 -2.35 -5.89
CA HIS A 353 54.73 -2.02 -6.00
C HIS A 353 55.52 -3.15 -5.34
N GLN A 354 55.92 -4.15 -6.12
CA GLN A 354 57.24 -4.77 -6.11
C GLN A 354 57.29 -5.88 -7.15
N LEU A 355 58.37 -5.81 -7.96
CA LEU A 355 58.83 -6.69 -9.05
C LEU A 355 58.14 -6.49 -10.41
#